data_AF-A0A8C5IPJ5-F1
#
_entry.id   AF-A0A8C5IPJ5-F1
#
_cell.length_a   1.000
_cell.length_b   1.000
_cell.length_c   1.000
_cell.angle_alpha   90.00
_cell.angle_beta   90.00
_cell.angle_gamma   90.00
#
_symmetry.space_group_name_H-M   'P 1'
#
loop_
_entity.id
_entity.type
_entity.pdbx_description
1 polymer ?
#
loop_
_entity_poly.entity_id
_entity_poly.type
_entity_poly.pdbx_seq_one_letter_code
_entity_poly.pdbx_strand_id
1 'polypeptide(L)'
;KCELEAFLLAAHLFLGSQIKTTLVLVISRRILTCFFLTNSFLQLFANVSGSVNDEGTCQCSVYLPDTTFPVQKAEQLEIIATTLSEKFEAELSKVREYSKRIELYQQQILNLTIRVQQVETGSVSYTELDFQLLKVEISDLERLVTQLKPSLVGSNAIVEQIYLEITNLTILVNELESLDKNNVLAIRRQIASLQNRLKECEENATRTTPPPYFPPGRNLGGVGGCVWVCTCVHRGPMNVSQPYVAKLNWRGFSYKYGSWGRDYDPSNPENDVYWVAPLNTDGRYLEYFRIYNSFDDLLLFKYTYERRITYGEGSGAALYKNYLYYHRYGSRYMVKHNINTNTEVLRKELPNAAIGNRFSYAGVAWQDIDFAVDESGLWVIYSTENNVGNIVISKLNETTLDVLNTWQTRQYKPSVSNAFMVCGVLYATRPLNTKKEEIFYMYDTSTGRENRVSIIMDKKLDTIQSIDYSPIDQKLYVYSDSYLVRYDVTFQP
;
A
#
# COMPACT_ATOMS: atom_id res chain seq x y z
N LYS A 1 32.48 -62.08 39.94
CA LYS A 1 33.14 -61.16 40.89
C LYS A 1 33.74 -59.97 40.16
N CYS A 2 34.53 -60.21 39.12
CA CYS A 2 35.21 -59.16 38.37
C CYS A 2 34.32 -58.33 37.45
N GLU A 3 33.28 -58.92 36.85
CA GLU A 3 32.23 -58.13 36.17
C GLU A 3 31.46 -57.23 37.13
N LEU A 4 31.31 -57.61 38.39
CA LEU A 4 30.62 -56.81 39.40
C LEU A 4 31.47 -55.61 39.85
N GLU A 5 32.79 -55.80 39.97
CA GLU A 5 33.76 -54.73 40.23
C GLU A 5 33.87 -53.77 39.03
N ALA A 6 33.81 -54.28 37.79
CA ALA A 6 33.74 -53.47 36.57
C ALA A 6 32.52 -52.53 36.57
N PHE A 7 31.36 -53.08 36.97
CA PHE A 7 30.10 -52.35 37.02
C PHE A 7 30.12 -51.24 38.08
N LEU A 8 30.70 -51.51 39.25
CA LEU A 8 30.89 -50.54 40.33
C LEU A 8 31.87 -49.42 39.96
N LEU A 9 32.97 -49.75 39.26
CA LEU A 9 33.95 -48.76 38.78
C LEU A 9 33.34 -47.83 37.72
N ALA A 10 32.56 -48.38 36.79
CA ALA A 10 31.86 -47.62 35.76
C ALA A 10 30.82 -46.66 36.36
N ALA A 11 30.08 -47.08 37.38
CA ALA A 11 29.14 -46.23 38.12
C ALA A 11 29.85 -45.07 38.85
N HIS A 12 31.02 -45.31 39.44
CA HIS A 12 31.80 -44.28 40.14
C HIS A 12 32.39 -43.22 39.19
N LEU A 13 32.89 -43.64 38.02
CA LEU A 13 33.41 -42.74 36.99
C LEU A 13 32.31 -41.86 36.36
N PHE A 14 31.10 -42.41 36.18
CA PHE A 14 29.94 -41.68 35.66
C PHE A 14 29.42 -40.62 36.64
N LEU A 15 29.36 -40.94 37.95
CA LEU A 15 29.04 -39.95 38.99
C LEU A 15 30.08 -38.82 39.04
N GLY A 16 31.38 -39.12 38.89
CA GLY A 16 32.43 -38.10 38.82
C GLY A 16 32.33 -37.17 37.61
N SER A 17 31.90 -37.70 36.46
CA SER A 17 31.63 -36.93 35.22
C SER A 17 30.37 -36.07 35.35
N GLN A 18 29.27 -36.64 35.83
CA GLN A 18 28.01 -35.91 36.07
C GLN A 18 28.14 -34.84 37.16
N ILE A 19 28.95 -35.04 38.21
CA ILE A 19 29.21 -34.00 39.22
C ILE A 19 29.92 -32.80 38.59
N LYS A 20 30.86 -33.00 37.64
CA LYS A 20 31.49 -31.88 36.92
C LYS A 20 30.49 -31.17 36.00
N THR A 21 29.66 -31.89 35.25
CA THR A 21 28.64 -31.30 34.36
C THR A 21 27.53 -30.59 35.13
N THR A 22 27.15 -31.12 36.30
CA THR A 22 26.16 -30.50 37.19
C THR A 22 26.74 -29.28 37.90
N LEU A 23 28.04 -29.25 38.24
CA LEU A 23 28.68 -28.07 38.82
C LEU A 23 28.68 -26.87 37.85
N VAL A 24 28.83 -27.13 36.55
CA VAL A 24 28.73 -26.10 35.50
C VAL A 24 27.30 -25.57 35.37
N LEU A 25 26.29 -26.42 35.54
CA LEU A 25 24.88 -26.01 35.53
C LEU A 25 24.42 -25.30 36.83
N VAL A 26 25.03 -25.58 37.99
CA VAL A 26 24.57 -25.08 39.31
C VAL A 26 25.08 -23.67 39.66
N ILE A 27 26.06 -23.12 38.95
CA ILE A 27 26.48 -21.71 39.16
C ILE A 27 25.44 -20.71 38.60
N SER A 28 24.50 -21.18 37.76
CA SER A 28 23.33 -20.40 37.31
C SER A 28 22.05 -20.81 38.06
N ARG A 29 21.91 -20.26 39.27
CA ARG A 29 20.69 -20.13 40.11
C ARG A 29 20.23 -21.32 40.97
N ARG A 30 20.10 -20.99 42.27
CA ARG A 30 19.26 -21.65 43.29
C ARG A 30 17.83 -21.92 42.76
N ILE A 31 17.37 -23.17 42.82
CA ILE A 31 16.11 -23.62 43.46
C ILE A 31 16.06 -25.15 43.41
N LEU A 32 15.66 -25.68 44.55
CA LEU A 32 15.54 -27.06 45.01
C LEU A 32 14.44 -27.83 44.27
N THR A 33 14.75 -29.01 43.70
CA THR A 33 13.88 -30.21 43.75
C THR A 33 14.61 -31.43 43.16
N CYS A 34 15.03 -32.34 44.03
CA CYS A 34 15.14 -33.76 43.70
C CYS A 34 13.78 -34.25 43.18
N PHE A 35 13.73 -35.10 42.15
CA PHE A 35 12.87 -36.28 42.09
C PHE A 35 13.11 -37.10 40.80
N PHE A 36 13.53 -38.35 41.01
CA PHE A 36 13.26 -39.57 40.22
C PHE A 36 13.42 -39.56 38.69
N LEU A 37 14.54 -40.12 38.24
CA LEU A 37 14.65 -40.78 36.92
C LEU A 37 15.31 -42.16 37.08
N THR A 38 14.72 -43.03 37.88
CA THR A 38 14.99 -44.48 37.84
C THR A 38 14.09 -45.12 36.80
N ASN A 39 14.55 -45.22 35.54
CA ASN A 39 14.38 -46.39 34.65
C ASN A 39 14.77 -46.15 33.19
N SER A 40 15.08 -44.92 32.76
CA SER A 40 15.30 -44.64 31.33
C SER A 40 16.77 -44.47 30.92
N PHE A 41 17.71 -44.43 31.87
CA PHE A 41 19.14 -44.25 31.59
C PHE A 41 19.94 -45.57 31.51
N LEU A 42 19.28 -46.73 31.64
CA LEU A 42 19.94 -48.03 31.64
C LEU A 42 20.32 -48.58 30.25
N GLN A 43 20.01 -47.87 29.16
CA GLN A 43 20.29 -48.32 27.78
C GLN A 43 21.53 -47.69 27.12
N LEU A 44 22.38 -47.00 27.89
CA LEU A 44 23.59 -46.32 27.37
C LEU A 44 24.91 -47.07 27.65
N PHE A 45 24.86 -48.38 27.86
CA PHE A 45 26.06 -49.22 27.93
C PHE A 45 26.25 -50.01 26.64
N ALA A 46 27.20 -49.58 25.82
CA ALA A 46 27.84 -50.44 24.83
C ALA A 46 28.93 -51.24 25.55
N ASN A 47 28.67 -52.53 25.79
CA ASN A 47 29.60 -53.59 26.17
C ASN A 47 30.67 -53.25 27.24
N VAL A 48 30.38 -53.65 28.48
CA VAL A 48 31.40 -53.82 29.52
C VAL A 48 31.87 -55.28 29.49
N SER A 49 33.16 -55.53 29.32
CA SER A 49 33.74 -56.89 29.38
C SER A 49 34.84 -56.96 30.43
N GLY A 50 34.80 -58.01 31.26
CA GLY A 50 35.81 -58.29 32.29
C GLY A 50 36.49 -59.62 32.02
N SER A 51 37.82 -59.65 32.07
CA SER A 51 38.63 -60.86 31.93
C SER A 51 39.68 -60.92 33.04
N VAL A 52 40.19 -62.11 33.35
CA VAL A 52 41.21 -62.30 34.38
C VAL A 52 42.54 -62.59 33.68
N ASN A 53 43.60 -61.89 34.04
CA ASN A 53 44.92 -62.15 33.49
C ASN A 53 45.58 -63.39 34.14
N ASP A 54 46.67 -63.88 33.56
CA ASP A 54 47.32 -65.13 33.97
C ASP A 54 47.92 -65.11 35.40
N GLU A 55 47.92 -63.94 36.05
CA GLU A 55 48.32 -63.76 37.46
C GLU A 55 47.12 -63.68 38.43
N GLY A 56 45.89 -63.94 37.96
CA GLY A 56 44.68 -63.96 38.78
C GLY A 56 44.07 -62.58 39.06
N THR A 57 44.53 -61.53 38.35
CA THR A 57 44.06 -60.15 38.52
C THR A 57 43.01 -59.80 37.48
N CYS A 58 41.94 -59.13 37.89
CA CYS A 58 40.81 -58.86 37.01
C CYS A 58 40.94 -57.55 36.24
N GLN A 59 40.87 -57.65 34.92
CA GLN A 59 41.01 -56.56 33.97
C GLN A 59 39.66 -56.30 33.29
N CYS A 60 39.15 -55.07 33.45
CA CYS A 60 37.83 -54.69 32.98
C CYS A 60 37.94 -53.56 31.95
N SER A 61 37.31 -53.73 30.80
CA SER A 61 37.22 -52.74 29.72
C SER A 61 35.80 -52.19 29.63
N VAL A 62 35.68 -50.87 29.79
CA VAL A 62 34.40 -50.12 29.71
C VAL A 62 34.52 -49.16 28.54
N TYR A 63 33.58 -49.23 27.59
CA TYR A 63 33.49 -48.30 26.47
C TYR A 63 32.43 -47.23 26.79
N LEU A 64 32.88 -45.99 27.03
CA LEU A 64 31.99 -44.83 27.22
C LEU A 64 31.72 -44.20 25.84
N PRO A 65 30.47 -44.09 25.38
CA PRO A 65 30.18 -43.34 24.17
C PRO A 65 30.46 -41.86 24.42
N ASP A 66 31.32 -41.25 23.60
CA ASP A 66 31.60 -39.82 23.66
C ASP A 66 30.28 -39.03 23.57
N THR A 67 29.94 -38.30 24.64
CA THR A 67 28.86 -37.32 24.57
C THR A 67 29.35 -36.18 23.69
N THR A 68 28.86 -36.16 22.46
CA THR A 68 29.12 -35.23 21.35
C THR A 68 28.58 -33.81 21.61
N PHE A 69 28.81 -33.25 22.80
CA PHE A 69 28.60 -31.82 23.02
C PHE A 69 29.94 -31.10 22.78
N PRO A 70 30.04 -30.19 21.80
CA PRO A 70 31.29 -29.50 21.49
C PRO A 70 31.56 -28.40 22.53
N VAL A 71 31.98 -28.81 23.73
CA VAL A 71 32.26 -27.94 24.89
C VAL A 71 33.20 -26.78 24.50
N GLN A 72 34.22 -27.07 23.68
CA GLN A 72 35.18 -26.07 23.19
C GLN A 72 34.54 -24.98 22.32
N LYS A 73 33.51 -25.32 21.54
CA LYS A 73 32.78 -24.33 20.72
C LYS A 73 31.85 -23.48 21.57
N ALA A 74 31.24 -24.07 22.60
CA ALA A 74 30.37 -23.34 23.54
C ALA A 74 31.17 -22.34 24.40
N GLU A 75 32.35 -22.74 24.88
CA GLU A 75 33.26 -21.87 25.63
C GLU A 75 33.79 -20.71 24.77
N GLN A 76 34.13 -20.97 23.51
CA GLN A 76 34.49 -19.91 22.55
C GLN A 76 33.33 -18.94 22.30
N LEU A 77 32.10 -19.45 22.20
CA LEU A 77 30.92 -18.60 21.99
C LEU A 77 30.68 -17.66 23.18
N GLU A 78 30.88 -18.16 24.41
CA GLU A 78 30.72 -17.39 25.64
C GLU A 78 31.75 -16.25 25.74
N ILE A 79 33.01 -16.51 25.36
CA ILE A 79 34.08 -15.51 25.34
C ILE A 79 33.80 -14.43 24.27
N ILE A 80 33.31 -14.82 23.09
CA ILE A 80 32.98 -13.86 22.03
C ILE A 80 31.77 -13.01 22.43
N ALA A 81 30.72 -13.62 23.00
CA ALA A 81 29.51 -12.92 23.40
C ALA A 81 29.77 -11.89 24.52
N THR A 82 30.62 -12.23 25.49
CA THR A 82 31.02 -11.29 26.57
C THR A 82 31.84 -10.13 26.02
N THR A 83 32.83 -10.41 25.16
CA THR A 83 33.66 -9.36 24.52
C THR A 83 32.83 -8.42 23.63
N LEU A 84 31.87 -8.95 22.88
CA LEU A 84 30.98 -8.17 22.02
C LEU A 84 30.04 -7.29 22.86
N SER A 85 29.53 -7.82 23.97
CA SER A 85 28.67 -7.08 24.90
C SER A 85 29.38 -5.87 25.51
N GLU A 86 30.64 -6.03 25.93
CA GLU A 86 31.43 -4.92 26.46
C GLU A 86 31.69 -3.82 25.42
N LYS A 87 32.01 -4.20 24.18
CA LYS A 87 32.19 -3.25 23.07
C LYS A 87 30.88 -2.55 22.69
N PHE A 88 29.78 -3.30 22.69
CA PHE A 88 28.46 -2.75 22.40
C PHE A 88 28.02 -1.74 23.45
N GLU A 89 28.20 -2.03 24.74
CA GLU A 89 27.81 -1.09 25.80
C GLU A 89 28.69 0.17 25.78
N ALA A 90 29.97 0.05 25.43
CA ALA A 90 30.86 1.20 25.21
C ALA A 90 30.39 2.10 24.05
N GLU A 91 29.99 1.53 22.91
CA GLU A 91 29.46 2.33 21.79
C GLU A 91 28.05 2.87 22.09
N LEU A 92 27.20 2.09 22.77
CA LEU A 92 25.87 2.52 23.18
C LEU A 92 25.94 3.72 24.13
N SER A 93 26.95 3.76 25.01
CA SER A 93 27.18 4.90 25.90
C SER A 93 27.50 6.19 25.12
N LYS A 94 28.30 6.10 24.04
CA LYS A 94 28.60 7.23 23.14
C LYS A 94 27.37 7.67 22.36
N VAL A 95 26.58 6.72 21.84
CA VAL A 95 25.31 7.02 21.14
C VAL A 95 24.30 7.70 22.07
N ARG A 96 24.19 7.27 23.33
CA ARG A 96 23.34 7.94 24.33
C ARG A 96 23.82 9.36 24.62
N GLU A 97 25.13 9.60 24.66
CA GLU A 97 25.68 10.94 24.81
C GLU A 97 25.37 11.83 23.60
N TYR A 98 25.52 11.30 22.37
CA TYR A 98 25.17 12.02 21.14
C TYR A 98 23.67 12.31 21.04
N SER A 99 22.81 11.35 21.38
CA SER A 99 21.35 11.54 21.39
C SER A 99 20.94 12.69 22.32
N LYS A 100 21.52 12.74 23.53
CA LYS A 100 21.27 13.85 24.48
C LYS A 100 21.74 15.20 23.94
N ARG A 101 22.89 15.25 23.24
CA ARG A 101 23.37 16.50 22.62
C ARG A 101 22.48 16.92 21.45
N ILE A 102 22.02 15.97 20.61
CA ILE A 102 21.12 16.24 19.49
C ILE A 102 19.77 16.77 19.99
N GLU A 103 19.21 16.21 21.05
CA GLU A 103 17.97 16.71 21.67
C GLU A 103 18.14 18.15 22.18
N LEU A 104 19.25 18.45 22.85
CA LEU A 104 19.58 19.81 23.29
C LEU A 104 19.64 20.79 22.10
N TYR A 105 20.26 20.39 20.99
CA TYR A 105 20.36 21.23 19.79
C TYR A 105 19.02 21.40 19.08
N GLN A 106 18.18 20.37 19.03
CA GLN A 106 16.83 20.48 18.48
C GLN A 106 16.01 21.54 19.23
N GLN A 107 16.11 21.57 20.56
CA GLN A 107 15.43 22.59 21.37
C GLN A 107 15.95 24.01 21.09
N GLN A 108 17.27 24.18 20.92
CA GLN A 108 17.86 25.48 20.59
C GLN A 108 17.41 25.99 19.22
N ILE A 109 17.37 25.10 18.20
CA ILE A 109 16.91 25.43 16.85
C ILE A 109 15.42 25.81 16.86
N LEU A 110 14.59 25.09 17.62
CA LEU A 110 13.16 25.36 17.69
C LEU A 110 12.88 26.75 18.31
N ASN A 111 13.61 27.12 19.36
CA ASN A 111 13.49 28.44 19.99
C ASN A 111 13.92 29.58 19.05
N LEU A 112 15.02 29.39 18.32
CA LEU A 112 15.48 30.34 17.31
C LEU A 112 14.50 30.47 16.14
N THR A 113 13.90 29.35 15.69
CA THR A 113 12.91 29.34 14.60
C THR A 113 11.67 30.18 14.98
N ILE A 114 11.20 30.05 16.22
CA ILE A 114 10.07 30.86 16.73
C ILE A 114 10.42 32.35 16.76
N ARG A 115 11.62 32.72 17.23
CA ARG A 115 12.07 34.13 17.24
C ARG A 115 12.18 34.72 15.83
N VAL A 116 12.73 33.98 14.87
CA VAL A 116 12.82 34.42 13.47
C VAL A 116 11.43 34.58 12.84
N GLN A 117 10.50 33.66 13.12
CA GLN A 117 9.12 33.74 12.61
C GLN A 117 8.34 34.94 13.20
N GLN A 118 8.65 35.34 14.44
CA GLN A 118 8.10 36.55 15.05
C GLN A 118 8.63 37.84 14.39
N VAL A 119 9.88 37.83 13.91
CA VAL A 119 10.45 38.92 13.09
C VAL A 119 9.72 39.01 11.75
N GLU A 120 9.51 37.89 11.05
CA GLU A 120 8.87 37.87 9.72
C GLU A 120 7.41 38.33 9.74
N THR A 121 6.69 38.03 10.83
CA THR A 121 5.28 38.41 10.99
C THR A 121 5.07 39.85 11.46
N GLY A 122 6.15 40.59 11.75
CA GLY A 122 6.11 42.01 12.14
C GLY A 122 5.47 42.27 13.51
N SER A 123 5.33 41.24 14.35
CA SER A 123 4.60 41.29 15.62
C SER A 123 5.35 42.04 16.73
N VAL A 124 6.66 42.27 16.58
CA VAL A 124 7.53 42.99 17.53
C VAL A 124 8.55 43.83 16.74
N SER A 125 8.86 45.05 17.18
CA SER A 125 9.89 45.90 16.56
C SER A 125 11.29 45.46 16.99
N TYR A 126 12.06 44.88 16.08
CA TYR A 126 13.45 44.48 16.33
C TYR A 126 14.42 45.63 16.03
N THR A 127 15.41 45.84 16.88
CA THR A 127 16.48 46.83 16.70
C THR A 127 17.68 46.23 15.97
N GLU A 128 18.56 47.07 15.42
CA GLU A 128 19.78 46.61 14.74
C GLU A 128 20.70 45.79 15.66
N LEU A 129 20.66 46.03 16.97
CA LEU A 129 21.39 45.24 17.97
C LEU A 129 20.82 43.81 18.10
N ASP A 130 19.50 43.65 18.01
CA ASP A 130 18.84 42.34 18.08
C ASP A 130 19.17 41.48 16.85
N PHE A 131 19.29 42.10 15.68
CA PHE A 131 19.75 41.42 14.46
C PHE A 131 21.22 41.00 14.56
N GLN A 132 22.08 41.81 15.17
CA GLN A 132 23.48 41.41 15.42
C GLN A 132 23.58 40.23 16.39
N LEU A 133 22.74 40.21 17.44
CA LEU A 133 22.69 39.08 18.38
C LEU A 133 22.22 37.79 17.71
N LEU A 134 21.15 37.85 16.90
CA LEU A 134 20.66 36.71 16.11
C LEU A 134 21.75 36.15 15.17
N LYS A 135 22.54 37.03 14.55
CA LYS A 135 23.63 36.63 13.65
C LYS A 135 24.76 35.89 14.39
N VAL A 136 25.06 36.29 15.63
CA VAL A 136 26.04 35.59 16.48
C VAL A 136 25.51 34.21 16.89
N GLU A 137 24.25 34.13 17.33
CA GLU A 137 23.61 32.86 17.72
C GLU A 137 23.56 31.84 16.56
N ILE A 138 23.25 32.29 15.34
CA ILE A 138 23.28 31.45 14.13
C ILE A 138 24.70 30.99 13.81
N SER A 139 25.70 31.89 13.88
CA SER A 139 27.10 31.55 13.62
C SER A 139 27.65 30.53 14.64
N ASP A 140 27.23 30.61 15.89
CA ASP A 140 27.62 29.64 16.92
C ASP A 140 27.00 28.25 16.66
N LEU A 141 25.74 28.18 16.21
CA LEU A 141 25.11 26.93 15.78
C LEU A 141 25.81 26.30 14.58
N GLU A 142 26.19 27.10 13.57
CA GLU A 142 26.93 26.59 12.40
C GLU A 142 28.29 26.00 12.81
N ARG A 143 29.01 26.65 13.73
CA ARG A 143 30.27 26.13 14.27
C ARG A 143 30.05 24.80 15.00
N LEU A 144 28.99 24.68 15.80
CA LEU A 144 28.65 23.47 16.54
C LEU A 144 28.26 22.30 15.61
N VAL A 145 27.45 22.56 14.58
CA VAL A 145 27.08 21.56 13.57
C VAL A 145 28.32 21.09 12.79
N THR A 146 29.24 22.01 12.50
CA THR A 146 30.52 21.69 11.82
C THR A 146 31.45 20.86 12.70
N GLN A 147 31.43 21.04 14.02
CA GLN A 147 32.14 20.17 14.98
C GLN A 147 31.49 18.78 15.11
N LEU A 148 30.17 18.68 14.98
CA LEU A 148 29.44 17.40 15.05
C LEU A 148 29.65 16.55 13.78
N LYS A 149 29.83 17.19 12.62
CA LYS A 149 29.96 16.54 11.32
C LYS A 149 31.09 15.50 11.23
N PRO A 150 32.35 15.76 11.64
CA PRO A 150 33.40 14.75 11.64
C PRO A 150 33.21 13.64 12.68
N SER A 151 32.51 13.88 13.80
CA SER A 151 32.21 12.83 14.80
C SER A 151 31.19 11.78 14.34
N LEU A 152 30.45 12.05 13.26
CA LEU A 152 29.46 11.14 12.68
C LEU A 152 30.02 10.29 11.52
N VAL A 153 31.19 10.63 10.97
CA VAL A 153 31.78 9.97 9.79
C VAL A 153 32.63 8.74 10.18
N GLY A 154 32.96 8.55 11.46
CA GLY A 154 33.79 7.45 11.95
C GLY A 154 33.06 6.14 12.30
N SER A 155 31.73 6.12 12.35
CA SER A 155 30.94 5.00 12.90
C SER A 155 30.54 3.93 11.88
N ASN A 156 31.40 3.56 10.92
CA ASN A 156 31.08 2.46 9.98
C ASN A 156 31.96 1.21 10.11
N ALA A 157 33.17 1.29 10.68
CA ALA A 157 34.05 0.12 10.80
C ALA A 157 33.65 -0.84 11.94
N ILE A 158 33.15 -0.30 13.06
CA ILE A 158 32.76 -1.10 14.23
C ILE A 158 31.37 -1.72 14.03
N VAL A 159 30.46 -1.01 13.36
CA VAL A 159 29.11 -1.51 13.05
C VAL A 159 29.19 -2.65 12.02
N GLU A 160 30.03 -2.56 11.00
CA GLU A 160 30.28 -3.67 10.06
C GLU A 160 30.94 -4.88 10.73
N GLN A 161 31.89 -4.66 11.64
CA GLN A 161 32.53 -5.73 12.42
C GLN A 161 31.53 -6.43 13.37
N ILE A 162 30.69 -5.66 14.06
CA ILE A 162 29.60 -6.18 14.90
C ILE A 162 28.59 -6.95 14.02
N TYR A 163 28.28 -6.45 12.82
CA TYR A 163 27.38 -7.13 11.90
C TYR A 163 27.94 -8.49 11.46
N LEU A 164 29.22 -8.57 11.12
CA LEU A 164 29.90 -9.83 10.77
C LEU A 164 29.95 -10.82 11.95
N GLU A 165 30.22 -10.34 13.17
CA GLU A 165 30.22 -11.18 14.37
C GLU A 165 28.82 -11.67 14.76
N ILE A 166 27.79 -10.83 14.60
CA ILE A 166 26.37 -11.21 14.76
C ILE A 166 25.97 -12.25 13.70
N THR A 167 26.43 -12.11 12.46
CA THR A 167 26.12 -13.06 11.38
C THR A 167 26.74 -14.44 11.68
N ASN A 168 27.95 -14.47 12.22
CA ASN A 168 28.61 -15.71 12.66
C ASN A 168 27.91 -16.34 13.88
N LEU A 169 27.49 -15.53 14.86
CA LEU A 169 26.69 -15.99 16.00
C LEU A 169 25.33 -16.57 15.55
N THR A 170 24.72 -15.96 14.54
CA THR A 170 23.44 -16.41 13.97
C THR A 170 23.58 -17.77 13.30
N ILE A 171 24.67 -18.03 12.60
CA ILE A 171 24.96 -19.34 11.99
C ILE A 171 25.13 -20.41 13.08
N LEU A 172 25.84 -20.08 14.17
CA LEU A 172 26.11 -21.00 15.28
C LEU A 172 24.87 -21.28 16.14
N VAL A 173 24.00 -20.28 16.33
CA VAL A 173 22.70 -20.44 17.01
C VAL A 173 21.73 -21.24 16.15
N ASN A 174 21.70 -21.04 14.83
CA ASN A 174 20.86 -21.83 13.92
C ASN A 174 21.26 -23.32 13.86
N GLU A 175 22.56 -23.63 14.02
CA GLU A 175 23.04 -25.01 14.19
C GLU A 175 22.53 -25.64 15.51
N LEU A 176 22.41 -24.85 16.58
CA LEU A 176 21.88 -25.29 17.87
C LEU A 176 20.34 -25.37 17.88
N GLU A 177 19.66 -24.45 17.18
CA GLU A 177 18.19 -24.42 17.02
C GLU A 177 17.68 -25.54 16.09
N SER A 178 18.52 -26.04 15.18
CA SER A 178 18.25 -27.25 14.40
C SER A 178 17.99 -28.49 15.28
N LEU A 179 18.43 -28.48 16.54
CA LEU A 179 18.20 -29.58 17.49
C LEU A 179 16.89 -29.41 18.30
N ASP A 180 16.25 -28.23 18.29
CA ASP A 180 14.98 -27.92 18.97
C ASP A 180 13.77 -27.79 17.99
N LYS A 181 13.99 -28.09 16.70
CA LYS A 181 13.03 -28.02 15.57
C LYS A 181 11.77 -28.90 15.65
N ASN A 182 11.36 -29.39 16.83
CA ASN A 182 10.12 -30.18 17.00
C ASN A 182 8.94 -29.42 17.64
N ASN A 183 9.06 -28.12 17.88
CA ASN A 183 8.00 -27.07 17.84
C ASN A 183 6.59 -27.38 18.45
N VAL A 184 6.52 -27.97 19.65
CA VAL A 184 5.24 -28.28 20.36
C VAL A 184 4.58 -27.07 21.04
N LEU A 185 5.32 -26.00 21.35
CA LEU A 185 4.83 -24.92 22.21
C LEU A 185 4.09 -23.78 21.47
N ALA A 186 4.33 -23.61 20.17
CA ALA A 186 3.68 -22.57 19.37
C ALA A 186 2.19 -22.87 19.11
N ILE A 187 1.85 -24.14 18.88
CA ILE A 187 0.50 -24.56 18.51
C ILE A 187 -0.49 -24.40 19.68
N ARG A 188 -0.05 -24.63 20.93
CA ARG A 188 -0.92 -24.51 22.11
C ARG A 188 -1.33 -23.08 22.47
N ARG A 189 -0.52 -22.08 22.11
CA ARG A 189 -0.82 -20.66 22.39
C ARG A 189 -1.84 -20.08 21.42
N GLN A 190 -1.87 -20.58 20.18
CA GLN A 190 -2.81 -20.10 19.16
C GLN A 190 -4.25 -20.52 19.45
N ILE A 191 -4.47 -21.73 19.97
CA ILE A 191 -5.80 -22.23 20.33
C ILE A 191 -6.44 -21.40 21.45
N ALA A 192 -5.66 -20.98 22.45
CA ALA A 192 -6.16 -20.19 23.58
C ALA A 192 -6.53 -18.75 23.18
N SER A 193 -5.78 -18.15 22.24
CA SER A 193 -6.05 -16.78 21.76
C SER A 193 -7.34 -16.67 20.95
N LEU A 194 -7.66 -17.70 20.15
CA LEU A 194 -8.84 -17.70 19.30
C LEU A 194 -10.14 -17.82 20.10
N GLN A 195 -10.13 -18.52 21.24
CA GLN A 195 -11.32 -18.69 22.09
C GLN A 195 -11.74 -17.40 22.82
N ASN A 196 -10.79 -16.53 23.19
CA ASN A 196 -11.10 -15.27 23.88
C ASN A 196 -11.73 -14.22 22.95
N ARG A 197 -11.29 -14.15 21.70
CA ARG A 197 -11.78 -13.16 20.73
C ARG A 197 -13.22 -13.41 20.30
N LEU A 198 -13.66 -14.67 20.32
CA LEU A 198 -15.04 -15.03 19.99
C LEU A 198 -16.02 -14.48 21.05
N LYS A 199 -15.60 -14.48 22.32
CA LYS A 199 -16.41 -14.04 23.46
C LYS A 199 -16.64 -12.52 23.50
N GLU A 200 -15.63 -11.72 23.13
CA GLU A 200 -15.74 -10.25 23.09
C GLU A 200 -16.69 -9.74 21.99
N CYS A 201 -16.82 -10.48 20.88
CA CYS A 201 -17.73 -10.09 19.79
C CYS A 201 -19.21 -10.30 20.15
N GLU A 202 -19.53 -11.33 20.94
CA GLU A 202 -20.90 -11.64 21.34
C GLU A 202 -21.46 -10.63 22.36
N GLU A 203 -20.58 -10.02 23.17
CA GLU A 203 -20.96 -9.06 24.22
C GLU A 203 -21.26 -7.64 23.67
N ASN A 204 -20.68 -7.25 22.53
CA ASN A 204 -20.83 -5.91 21.95
C ASN A 204 -22.08 -5.71 21.07
N ALA A 205 -22.85 -6.76 20.79
CA ALA A 205 -24.05 -6.68 19.95
C ALA A 205 -25.31 -6.11 20.64
N THR A 206 -25.28 -5.83 21.96
CA THR A 206 -26.49 -5.53 22.76
C THR A 206 -26.67 -4.08 23.22
N ARG A 207 -25.92 -3.09 22.68
CA ARG A 207 -26.08 -1.68 23.09
C ARG A 207 -26.07 -0.69 21.91
N THR A 208 -27.24 -0.16 21.54
CA THR A 208 -27.39 1.00 20.64
C THR A 208 -28.47 1.96 21.13
N THR A 209 -28.16 3.26 21.14
CA THR A 209 -29.09 4.40 21.28
C THR A 209 -29.00 5.28 20.02
N PRO A 210 -30.11 5.88 19.52
CA PRO A 210 -30.12 6.60 18.24
C PRO A 210 -29.94 8.14 18.36
N PRO A 211 -29.33 8.81 17.35
CA PRO A 211 -29.17 10.28 17.27
C PRO A 211 -30.36 11.02 16.59
N PRO A 212 -30.43 12.37 16.66
CA PRO A 212 -31.68 13.15 16.53
C PRO A 212 -32.10 13.54 15.10
N TYR A 213 -33.41 13.76 14.97
CA TYR A 213 -34.22 13.99 13.76
C TYR A 213 -34.20 15.46 13.27
N PHE A 214 -34.09 15.67 11.95
CA PHE A 214 -34.38 16.94 11.24
C PHE A 214 -35.63 16.78 10.35
N PRO A 215 -36.48 17.82 10.19
CA PRO A 215 -37.82 17.68 9.62
C PRO A 215 -37.86 17.64 8.07
N PRO A 216 -38.78 16.87 7.45
CA PRO A 216 -38.90 16.76 6.00
C PRO A 216 -39.85 17.79 5.37
N GLY A 217 -39.37 18.49 4.34
CA GLY A 217 -40.18 19.24 3.38
C GLY A 217 -40.73 18.33 2.27
N ARG A 218 -41.97 17.87 2.47
CA ARG A 218 -43.03 17.57 1.47
C ARG A 218 -42.70 16.66 0.25
N ASN A 219 -42.94 15.38 0.49
CA ASN A 219 -43.37 14.25 -0.36
C ASN A 219 -43.80 14.48 -1.84
N LEU A 220 -43.24 13.65 -2.72
CA LEU A 220 -43.98 12.82 -3.69
C LEU A 220 -43.62 11.35 -3.42
N GLY A 221 -44.63 10.50 -3.29
CA GLY A 221 -44.60 9.29 -2.45
C GLY A 221 -43.98 8.02 -3.05
N GLY A 222 -43.68 7.08 -2.14
CA GLY A 222 -43.42 5.67 -2.47
C GLY A 222 -42.21 5.06 -1.75
N VAL A 223 -42.41 4.63 -0.50
CA VAL A 223 -41.71 3.52 0.20
C VAL A 223 -40.17 3.45 0.12
N GLY A 224 -39.51 3.93 1.19
CA GLY A 224 -38.43 3.20 1.87
C GLY A 224 -37.16 2.88 1.08
N GLY A 225 -36.37 3.90 0.79
CA GLY A 225 -35.00 3.82 0.29
C GLY A 225 -34.65 5.17 -0.30
N CYS A 226 -33.64 5.86 0.23
CA CYS A 226 -33.18 7.14 -0.33
C CYS A 226 -32.54 6.87 -1.70
N VAL A 227 -33.37 6.77 -2.74
CA VAL A 227 -32.94 6.77 -4.13
C VAL A 227 -32.47 8.20 -4.41
N TRP A 228 -31.16 8.43 -4.31
CA TRP A 228 -30.53 9.62 -4.87
C TRP A 228 -30.66 9.55 -6.40
N VAL A 229 -31.83 9.92 -6.92
CA VAL A 229 -31.96 10.28 -8.33
C VAL A 229 -31.30 11.65 -8.46
N CYS A 230 -30.06 11.67 -8.93
CA CYS A 230 -29.34 12.90 -9.22
C CYS A 230 -30.13 13.68 -10.28
N THR A 231 -30.62 14.86 -9.90
CA THR A 231 -31.42 15.70 -10.79
C THR A 231 -30.55 16.80 -11.35
N CYS A 232 -30.57 16.97 -12.67
CA CYS A 232 -29.84 18.00 -13.42
C CYS A 232 -30.43 19.41 -13.24
N VAL A 233 -30.86 19.77 -12.02
CA VAL A 233 -31.50 21.07 -11.72
C VAL A 233 -30.47 22.19 -11.62
N HIS A 234 -29.18 21.85 -11.62
CA HIS A 234 -28.07 22.79 -11.47
C HIS A 234 -27.60 23.41 -12.81
N ARG A 235 -27.01 24.61 -12.77
CA ARG A 235 -26.50 25.31 -13.98
C ARG A 235 -25.09 24.90 -14.43
N GLY A 236 -24.65 23.72 -14.02
CA GLY A 236 -23.35 23.14 -14.35
C GLY A 236 -22.31 23.30 -13.23
N PRO A 237 -21.09 22.74 -13.41
CA PRO A 237 -20.02 22.82 -12.43
C PRO A 237 -19.65 24.26 -12.11
N MET A 238 -19.48 24.55 -10.83
CA MET A 238 -19.02 25.84 -10.32
C MET A 238 -17.58 25.77 -9.83
N ASN A 239 -17.26 24.72 -9.06
CA ASN A 239 -15.94 24.54 -8.47
C ASN A 239 -15.63 23.04 -8.27
N VAL A 240 -14.34 22.71 -8.28
CA VAL A 240 -13.81 21.37 -8.05
C VAL A 240 -13.03 21.39 -6.73
N SER A 241 -13.23 20.38 -5.88
CA SER A 241 -12.56 20.30 -4.58
C SER A 241 -11.05 20.01 -4.69
N GLN A 242 -10.36 19.99 -3.55
CA GLN A 242 -8.97 19.54 -3.51
C GLN A 242 -8.87 18.04 -3.85
N PRO A 243 -7.82 17.60 -4.58
CA PRO A 243 -7.66 16.20 -4.94
C PRO A 243 -7.55 15.28 -3.73
N TYR A 244 -8.42 14.28 -3.67
CA TYR A 244 -8.31 13.15 -2.75
C TYR A 244 -7.60 11.98 -3.46
N VAL A 245 -6.38 11.68 -3.03
CA VAL A 245 -5.62 10.51 -3.54
C VAL A 245 -6.14 9.27 -2.84
N ALA A 246 -6.91 8.44 -3.55
CA ALA A 246 -7.48 7.22 -3.00
C ALA A 246 -6.38 6.16 -2.79
N LYS A 247 -5.65 5.81 -3.86
CA LYS A 247 -4.62 4.76 -3.81
C LYS A 247 -3.70 4.80 -5.02
N LEU A 248 -2.58 4.07 -4.96
CA LEU A 248 -1.84 3.63 -6.13
C LEU A 248 -2.62 2.49 -6.82
N ASN A 249 -2.61 2.45 -8.15
CA ASN A 249 -3.15 1.31 -8.88
C ASN A 249 -2.40 0.01 -8.49
N TRP A 250 -3.10 -1.11 -8.57
CA TRP A 250 -2.59 -2.38 -8.08
C TRP A 250 -1.42 -2.95 -8.89
N ARG A 251 -1.24 -2.54 -10.17
CA ARG A 251 -0.12 -2.99 -11.01
C ARG A 251 1.19 -2.29 -10.64
N GLY A 252 1.12 -1.19 -9.89
CA GLY A 252 2.27 -0.43 -9.40
C GLY A 252 2.65 0.77 -10.27
N PHE A 253 3.74 1.44 -9.89
CA PHE A 253 4.17 2.74 -10.45
C PHE A 253 4.52 2.73 -11.95
N SER A 254 4.88 1.58 -12.51
CA SER A 254 5.21 1.47 -13.94
C SER A 254 3.98 1.58 -14.84
N TYR A 255 2.79 1.33 -14.29
CA TYR A 255 1.52 1.37 -15.01
C TYR A 255 0.93 2.76 -14.84
N LYS A 256 1.48 3.71 -15.60
CA LYS A 256 1.16 5.13 -15.48
C LYS A 256 -0.19 5.50 -16.07
N TYR A 257 -0.67 4.72 -17.03
CA TYR A 257 -1.86 4.99 -17.84
C TYR A 257 -3.00 4.07 -17.43
N GLY A 258 -4.23 4.54 -17.59
CA GLY A 258 -5.41 3.77 -17.22
C GLY A 258 -6.61 4.65 -17.02
N SER A 259 -7.69 4.01 -16.61
CA SER A 259 -8.89 4.66 -16.12
C SER A 259 -9.49 3.90 -14.94
N TRP A 260 -10.35 4.59 -14.21
CA TRP A 260 -11.05 4.04 -13.07
C TRP A 260 -12.27 4.87 -12.77
N GLY A 261 -13.24 4.27 -12.11
CA GLY A 261 -14.46 4.97 -11.77
C GLY A 261 -15.40 4.13 -10.93
N ARG A 262 -16.63 4.60 -10.87
CA ARG A 262 -17.76 3.93 -10.23
C ARG A 262 -18.79 3.57 -11.29
N ASP A 263 -19.40 2.39 -11.18
CA ASP A 263 -20.50 2.02 -12.07
C ASP A 263 -21.70 2.93 -11.82
N TYR A 264 -22.39 3.27 -12.90
CA TYR A 264 -23.69 3.93 -12.82
C TYR A 264 -24.77 2.96 -13.27
N ASP A 265 -25.58 2.49 -12.31
CA ASP A 265 -26.77 1.69 -12.59
C ASP A 265 -27.99 2.31 -11.88
N PRO A 266 -28.81 3.10 -12.60
CA PRO A 266 -30.02 3.69 -12.03
C PRO A 266 -31.01 2.65 -11.48
N SER A 267 -30.96 1.41 -11.96
CA SER A 267 -31.84 0.33 -11.49
C SER A 267 -31.36 -0.26 -10.18
N ASN A 268 -30.08 -0.09 -9.82
CA ASN A 268 -29.47 -0.61 -8.60
C ASN A 268 -28.58 0.45 -7.93
N PRO A 269 -29.14 1.57 -7.45
CA PRO A 269 -28.37 2.70 -6.91
C PRO A 269 -27.62 2.38 -5.61
N GLU A 270 -27.99 1.31 -4.92
CA GLU A 270 -27.30 0.87 -3.70
C GLU A 270 -26.03 0.06 -4.00
N ASN A 271 -25.84 -0.41 -5.23
CA ASN A 271 -24.66 -1.18 -5.61
C ASN A 271 -23.45 -0.27 -5.74
N ASP A 272 -22.49 -0.43 -4.83
CA ASP A 272 -21.28 0.38 -4.78
C ASP A 272 -20.11 -0.28 -5.54
N VAL A 273 -20.24 -0.35 -6.87
CA VAL A 273 -19.26 -1.04 -7.73
C VAL A 273 -18.20 -0.06 -8.22
N TYR A 274 -16.94 -0.30 -7.88
CA TYR A 274 -15.78 0.42 -8.43
C TYR A 274 -14.99 -0.45 -9.38
N TRP A 275 -14.41 0.18 -10.39
CA TRP A 275 -13.57 -0.48 -11.37
C TRP A 275 -12.25 0.26 -11.54
N VAL A 276 -11.18 -0.50 -11.76
CA VAL A 276 -9.84 0.04 -12.03
C VAL A 276 -9.23 -0.75 -13.19
N ALA A 277 -8.87 -0.04 -14.25
CA ALA A 277 -8.41 -0.60 -15.52
C ALA A 277 -7.09 0.08 -15.95
N PRO A 278 -5.95 -0.31 -15.36
CA PRO A 278 -4.64 0.18 -15.80
C PRO A 278 -4.33 -0.36 -17.20
N LEU A 279 -3.74 0.48 -18.07
CA LEU A 279 -3.18 0.03 -19.34
C LEU A 279 -1.81 -0.60 -19.12
N ASN A 280 -1.36 -1.39 -20.08
CA ASN A 280 0.01 -1.85 -20.13
C ASN A 280 1.00 -0.66 -20.17
N THR A 281 2.26 -0.94 -19.86
CA THR A 281 3.30 0.10 -19.71
C THR A 281 3.59 0.87 -21.01
N ASP A 282 3.11 0.37 -22.15
CA ASP A 282 3.13 1.05 -23.45
C ASP A 282 2.08 2.16 -23.59
N GLY A 283 1.15 2.27 -22.65
CA GLY A 283 0.07 3.25 -22.65
C GLY A 283 -0.99 3.00 -23.73
N ARG A 284 -1.02 1.82 -24.33
CA ARG A 284 -1.92 1.49 -25.43
C ARG A 284 -2.89 0.39 -25.07
N TYR A 285 -2.40 -0.74 -24.55
CA TYR A 285 -3.22 -1.94 -24.41
C TYR A 285 -3.99 -1.95 -23.09
N LEU A 286 -5.33 -2.00 -23.17
CA LEU A 286 -6.18 -2.31 -22.03
C LEU A 286 -6.38 -3.82 -21.95
N GLU A 287 -5.71 -4.46 -20.99
CA GLU A 287 -5.68 -5.92 -20.87
C GLU A 287 -6.37 -6.47 -19.63
N TYR A 288 -6.32 -5.77 -18.50
CA TYR A 288 -6.89 -6.27 -17.24
C TYR A 288 -7.65 -5.18 -16.51
N PHE A 289 -8.75 -5.57 -15.87
CA PHE A 289 -9.48 -4.71 -14.95
C PHE A 289 -9.84 -5.47 -13.67
N ARG A 290 -9.99 -4.72 -12.58
CA ARG A 290 -10.50 -5.23 -11.31
C ARG A 290 -11.79 -4.54 -10.92
N ILE A 291 -12.67 -5.32 -10.32
CA ILE A 291 -13.93 -4.84 -9.73
C ILE A 291 -13.84 -4.93 -8.22
N TYR A 292 -14.39 -3.93 -7.53
CA TYR A 292 -14.49 -3.84 -6.08
C TYR A 292 -15.94 -3.53 -5.70
N ASN A 293 -16.47 -4.18 -4.66
CA ASN A 293 -17.87 -4.03 -4.23
C ASN A 293 -18.09 -2.88 -3.23
N SER A 294 -17.04 -2.15 -2.87
CA SER A 294 -17.12 -0.94 -2.05
C SER A 294 -15.85 -0.10 -2.22
N PHE A 295 -15.93 1.17 -1.83
CA PHE A 295 -14.75 2.04 -1.79
C PHE A 295 -13.72 1.54 -0.77
N ASP A 296 -14.16 1.02 0.38
CA ASP A 296 -13.28 0.48 1.41
C ASP A 296 -12.53 -0.76 0.92
N ASP A 297 -13.21 -1.65 0.19
CA ASP A 297 -12.56 -2.81 -0.44
C ASP A 297 -11.48 -2.38 -1.44
N LEU A 298 -11.71 -1.32 -2.21
CA LEU A 298 -10.69 -0.72 -3.08
C LEU A 298 -9.51 -0.19 -2.26
N LEU A 299 -9.77 0.50 -1.15
CA LEU A 299 -8.72 0.99 -0.26
C LEU A 299 -7.96 -0.15 0.42
N LEU A 300 -8.57 -1.31 0.66
CA LEU A 300 -7.93 -2.47 1.28
C LEU A 300 -7.31 -3.45 0.27
N PHE A 301 -7.31 -3.12 -1.03
CA PHE A 301 -6.91 -4.01 -2.13
C PHE A 301 -7.68 -5.34 -2.17
N LYS A 302 -8.89 -5.38 -1.61
CA LYS A 302 -9.77 -6.55 -1.59
C LYS A 302 -10.68 -6.52 -2.81
N TYR A 303 -10.15 -6.97 -3.95
CA TYR A 303 -10.92 -7.02 -5.19
C TYR A 303 -11.93 -8.19 -5.17
N THR A 304 -13.09 -7.98 -5.80
CA THR A 304 -14.12 -9.01 -5.96
C THR A 304 -13.67 -10.05 -6.99
N TYR A 305 -13.23 -9.56 -8.15
CA TYR A 305 -12.62 -10.39 -9.19
C TYR A 305 -11.74 -9.53 -10.11
N GLU A 306 -10.78 -10.19 -10.75
CA GLU A 306 -9.96 -9.64 -11.83
C GLU A 306 -10.34 -10.36 -13.12
N ARG A 307 -10.45 -9.61 -14.22
CA ARG A 307 -10.74 -10.16 -15.54
C ARG A 307 -9.77 -9.63 -16.57
N ARG A 308 -9.50 -10.47 -17.57
CA ARG A 308 -8.69 -10.14 -18.74
C ARG A 308 -9.60 -9.80 -19.92
N ILE A 309 -9.24 -8.75 -20.64
CA ILE A 309 -9.78 -8.29 -21.92
C ILE A 309 -8.70 -8.50 -22.99
N THR A 310 -9.11 -9.01 -24.15
CA THR A 310 -8.15 -9.35 -25.21
C THR A 310 -7.87 -8.19 -26.15
N TYR A 311 -8.78 -7.23 -26.35
CA TYR A 311 -8.69 -6.23 -27.42
C TYR A 311 -9.10 -4.81 -27.00
N GLY A 312 -8.69 -4.32 -25.83
CA GLY A 312 -8.93 -2.94 -25.42
C GLY A 312 -7.79 -1.99 -25.81
N GLU A 313 -8.10 -0.76 -26.21
CA GLU A 313 -7.14 0.28 -26.56
C GLU A 313 -7.46 1.61 -25.87
N GLY A 314 -6.43 2.25 -25.33
CA GLY A 314 -6.54 3.54 -24.66
C GLY A 314 -7.21 3.49 -23.29
N SER A 315 -7.12 4.61 -22.57
CA SER A 315 -7.70 4.82 -21.25
C SER A 315 -9.17 5.27 -21.27
N GLY A 316 -9.78 5.43 -22.44
CA GLY A 316 -11.14 5.98 -22.58
C GLY A 316 -12.27 4.99 -22.30
N ALA A 317 -12.11 4.09 -21.32
CA ALA A 317 -13.14 3.11 -20.96
C ALA A 317 -14.10 3.67 -19.90
N ALA A 318 -15.36 3.23 -19.91
CA ALA A 318 -16.35 3.59 -18.89
C ALA A 318 -17.20 2.38 -18.49
N LEU A 319 -17.67 2.34 -17.24
CA LEU A 319 -18.55 1.29 -16.73
C LEU A 319 -19.98 1.83 -16.57
N TYR A 320 -20.95 1.16 -17.20
CA TYR A 320 -22.37 1.55 -17.11
C TYR A 320 -23.26 0.30 -17.08
N LYS A 321 -24.13 0.20 -16.08
CA LYS A 321 -25.06 -0.93 -15.86
C LYS A 321 -24.36 -2.30 -15.90
N ASN A 322 -23.21 -2.45 -15.23
CA ASN A 322 -22.37 -3.65 -15.25
C ASN A 322 -21.82 -4.04 -16.64
N TYR A 323 -21.74 -3.10 -17.59
CA TYR A 323 -21.06 -3.31 -18.86
C TYR A 323 -19.89 -2.34 -19.00
N LEU A 324 -18.69 -2.88 -19.21
CA LEU A 324 -17.53 -2.08 -19.52
C LEU A 324 -17.56 -1.75 -21.02
N TYR A 325 -17.54 -0.45 -21.33
CA TYR A 325 -17.49 0.08 -22.68
C TYR A 325 -16.07 0.54 -22.96
N TYR A 326 -15.49 0.08 -24.08
CA TYR A 326 -14.13 0.44 -24.46
C TYR A 326 -13.92 0.41 -25.97
N HIS A 327 -12.85 1.07 -26.40
CA HIS A 327 -12.41 1.11 -27.79
C HIS A 327 -11.64 -0.17 -28.14
N ARG A 328 -12.06 -0.84 -29.22
CA ARG A 328 -11.42 -2.07 -29.68
C ARG A 328 -10.12 -1.80 -30.44
N TYR A 329 -9.05 -2.43 -29.98
CA TYR A 329 -7.69 -2.29 -30.50
C TYR A 329 -7.58 -2.25 -32.02
N GLY A 330 -6.96 -1.18 -32.53
CA GLY A 330 -6.64 -1.03 -33.95
C GLY A 330 -7.85 -1.01 -34.88
N SER A 331 -9.04 -0.67 -34.37
CA SER A 331 -10.28 -0.70 -35.15
C SER A 331 -11.22 0.45 -34.79
N ARG A 332 -12.25 0.70 -35.59
CA ARG A 332 -13.29 1.71 -35.29
C ARG A 332 -14.43 1.14 -34.43
N TYR A 333 -14.23 -0.02 -33.82
CA TYR A 333 -15.29 -0.71 -33.10
C TYR A 333 -15.35 -0.26 -31.64
N MET A 334 -16.58 0.07 -31.22
CA MET A 334 -17.02 0.17 -29.84
C MET A 334 -17.39 -1.22 -29.34
N VAL A 335 -17.01 -1.54 -28.11
CA VAL A 335 -17.33 -2.82 -27.48
C VAL A 335 -18.16 -2.60 -26.23
N LYS A 336 -19.20 -3.43 -26.06
CA LYS A 336 -19.92 -3.62 -24.81
C LYS A 336 -19.50 -4.96 -24.22
N HIS A 337 -18.89 -4.94 -23.04
CA HIS A 337 -18.36 -6.13 -22.37
C HIS A 337 -19.04 -6.37 -21.04
N ASN A 338 -19.66 -7.53 -20.86
CA ASN A 338 -20.29 -7.88 -19.60
C ASN A 338 -19.21 -8.27 -18.58
N ILE A 339 -19.10 -7.51 -17.48
CA ILE A 339 -18.04 -7.73 -16.48
C ILE A 339 -18.24 -9.00 -15.66
N ASN A 340 -19.49 -9.42 -15.46
CA ASN A 340 -19.85 -10.58 -14.64
C ASN A 340 -19.51 -11.89 -15.37
N THR A 341 -19.96 -12.02 -16.62
CA THR A 341 -19.69 -13.18 -17.47
C THR A 341 -18.32 -13.13 -18.15
N ASN A 342 -17.67 -11.96 -18.15
CA ASN A 342 -16.44 -11.67 -18.87
C ASN A 342 -16.51 -11.93 -20.39
N THR A 343 -17.57 -11.46 -21.02
CA THR A 343 -17.82 -11.67 -22.45
C THR A 343 -18.09 -10.37 -23.18
N GLU A 344 -17.50 -10.23 -24.37
CA GLU A 344 -17.90 -9.22 -25.35
C GLU A 344 -19.30 -9.56 -25.86
N VAL A 345 -20.32 -8.80 -25.41
CA VAL A 345 -21.73 -9.07 -25.75
C VAL A 345 -22.14 -8.37 -27.04
N LEU A 346 -21.52 -7.24 -27.36
CA LEU A 346 -21.82 -6.48 -28.57
C LEU A 346 -20.61 -5.71 -29.06
N ARG A 347 -20.53 -5.60 -30.39
CA ARG A 347 -19.55 -4.80 -31.12
C ARG A 347 -20.26 -3.97 -32.17
N LYS A 348 -19.93 -2.68 -32.24
CA LYS A 348 -20.50 -1.77 -33.24
C LYS A 348 -19.45 -0.81 -33.77
N GLU A 349 -19.41 -0.60 -35.09
CA GLU A 349 -18.52 0.38 -35.67
C GLU A 349 -19.02 1.81 -35.35
N LEU A 350 -18.12 2.67 -34.90
CA LEU A 350 -18.38 4.10 -34.74
C LEU A 350 -18.14 4.82 -36.08
N PRO A 351 -19.18 5.35 -36.73
CA PRO A 351 -19.04 5.88 -38.08
C PRO A 351 -18.05 7.04 -38.15
N ASN A 352 -17.14 7.00 -39.14
CA ASN A 352 -16.18 8.05 -39.46
C ASN A 352 -15.18 8.42 -38.34
N ALA A 353 -15.11 7.66 -37.24
CA ALA A 353 -14.16 7.91 -36.17
C ALA A 353 -12.72 7.78 -36.68
N ALA A 354 -11.91 8.79 -36.39
CA ALA A 354 -10.47 8.71 -36.55
C ALA A 354 -9.90 7.78 -35.48
N ILE A 355 -8.94 6.95 -35.86
CA ILE A 355 -8.28 5.97 -34.98
C ILE A 355 -6.78 5.94 -35.28
N GLY A 356 -6.02 5.21 -34.47
CA GLY A 356 -4.60 5.01 -34.69
C GLY A 356 -3.75 6.14 -34.12
N ASN A 357 -4.16 6.69 -32.98
CA ASN A 357 -3.55 7.83 -32.30
C ASN A 357 -3.55 9.11 -33.15
N ARG A 358 -4.53 9.26 -34.06
CA ARG A 358 -4.59 10.37 -35.01
C ARG A 358 -5.11 11.65 -34.38
N PHE A 359 -6.11 11.54 -33.49
CA PHE A 359 -6.71 12.67 -32.77
C PHE A 359 -6.93 12.30 -31.29
N SER A 360 -5.85 11.85 -30.64
CA SER A 360 -5.85 11.63 -29.20
C SER A 360 -5.72 12.94 -28.41
N TYR A 361 -5.95 12.90 -27.10
CA TYR A 361 -5.84 14.08 -26.25
C TYR A 361 -4.40 14.57 -26.10
N ALA A 362 -4.23 15.79 -25.61
CA ALA A 362 -2.94 16.38 -25.31
C ALA A 362 -2.25 15.60 -24.18
N GLY A 363 -1.07 15.05 -24.47
CA GLY A 363 -0.25 14.32 -23.49
C GLY A 363 -0.67 12.87 -23.22
N VAL A 364 -1.78 12.40 -23.81
CA VAL A 364 -2.27 11.01 -23.65
C VAL A 364 -2.44 10.37 -25.02
N ALA A 365 -1.66 9.33 -25.29
CA ALA A 365 -1.70 8.60 -26.56
C ALA A 365 -2.82 7.55 -26.58
N TRP A 366 -3.26 7.18 -27.79
CA TRP A 366 -4.22 6.09 -28.05
C TRP A 366 -5.61 6.27 -27.43
N GLN A 367 -5.97 7.49 -27.04
CA GLN A 367 -7.30 7.84 -26.53
C GLN A 367 -8.08 8.61 -27.60
N ASP A 368 -8.19 8.03 -28.81
CA ASP A 368 -8.96 8.63 -29.91
C ASP A 368 -10.48 8.57 -29.65
N ILE A 369 -10.91 7.50 -28.99
CA ILE A 369 -12.31 7.23 -28.61
C ILE A 369 -12.38 7.14 -27.09
N ASP A 370 -13.32 7.86 -26.51
CA ASP A 370 -13.43 8.08 -25.08
C ASP A 370 -14.90 7.97 -24.65
N PHE A 371 -15.22 6.96 -23.84
CA PHE A 371 -16.58 6.74 -23.36
C PHE A 371 -16.85 7.60 -22.13
N ALA A 372 -18.05 8.14 -22.03
CA ALA A 372 -18.48 8.92 -20.87
C ALA A 372 -19.90 8.53 -20.48
N VAL A 373 -20.21 8.67 -19.20
CA VAL A 373 -21.53 8.37 -18.64
C VAL A 373 -22.00 9.58 -17.85
N ASP A 374 -23.22 10.00 -18.09
CA ASP A 374 -23.87 11.05 -17.33
C ASP A 374 -25.29 10.65 -16.91
N GLU A 375 -26.02 11.55 -16.26
CA GLU A 375 -27.42 11.36 -15.82
C GLU A 375 -28.37 11.00 -16.97
N SER A 376 -28.00 11.32 -18.21
CA SER A 376 -28.81 11.09 -19.40
C SER A 376 -28.43 9.81 -20.16
N GLY A 377 -27.36 9.12 -19.75
CA GLY A 377 -26.96 7.81 -20.26
C GLY A 377 -25.52 7.75 -20.79
N LEU A 378 -25.33 6.92 -21.83
CA LEU A 378 -24.03 6.60 -22.40
C LEU A 378 -23.66 7.51 -23.58
N TRP A 379 -22.42 7.99 -23.56
CA TRP A 379 -21.85 8.87 -24.57
C TRP A 379 -20.52 8.35 -25.08
N VAL A 380 -20.14 8.80 -26.27
CA VAL A 380 -18.80 8.64 -26.81
C VAL A 380 -18.27 9.96 -27.36
N ILE A 381 -17.06 10.29 -26.96
CA ILE A 381 -16.31 11.49 -27.33
C ILE A 381 -15.17 11.03 -28.25
N TYR A 382 -15.09 11.60 -29.44
CA TYR A 382 -14.13 11.19 -30.46
C TYR A 382 -13.86 12.34 -31.43
N SER A 383 -13.14 12.07 -32.52
CA SER A 383 -12.93 13.04 -33.59
C SER A 383 -13.07 12.37 -34.96
N THR A 384 -13.33 13.19 -35.98
CA THR A 384 -13.42 12.74 -37.38
C THR A 384 -12.53 13.60 -38.26
N GLU A 385 -12.07 13.05 -39.37
CA GLU A 385 -11.32 13.83 -40.37
C GLU A 385 -12.19 14.93 -41.00
N ASN A 386 -13.47 14.64 -41.20
CA ASN A 386 -14.44 15.59 -41.76
C ASN A 386 -14.66 16.81 -40.85
N ASN A 387 -14.52 16.65 -39.53
CA ASN A 387 -14.57 17.76 -38.57
C ASN A 387 -13.16 18.27 -38.19
N VAL A 388 -12.14 18.01 -39.02
CA VAL A 388 -10.77 18.53 -38.88
C VAL A 388 -10.15 18.23 -37.51
N GLY A 389 -10.48 17.08 -36.91
CA GLY A 389 -9.94 16.68 -35.61
C GLY A 389 -10.56 17.41 -34.41
N ASN A 390 -11.64 18.18 -34.60
CA ASN A 390 -12.42 18.72 -33.49
C ASN A 390 -13.19 17.61 -32.77
N ILE A 391 -13.55 17.87 -31.52
CA ILE A 391 -14.34 16.95 -30.70
C ILE A 391 -15.71 16.75 -31.35
N VAL A 392 -16.12 15.49 -31.43
CA VAL A 392 -17.44 15.03 -31.82
C VAL A 392 -17.98 14.22 -30.67
N ILE A 393 -19.21 14.50 -30.28
CA ILE A 393 -19.91 13.82 -29.19
C ILE A 393 -21.06 13.05 -29.82
N SER A 394 -21.24 11.78 -29.46
CA SER A 394 -22.40 10.99 -29.88
C SER A 394 -23.08 10.35 -28.68
N LYS A 395 -24.41 10.43 -28.65
CA LYS A 395 -25.23 9.71 -27.67
C LYS A 395 -25.50 8.31 -28.18
N LEU A 396 -25.27 7.31 -27.33
CA LEU A 396 -25.38 5.91 -27.71
C LEU A 396 -26.63 5.27 -27.11
N ASN A 397 -27.23 4.35 -27.86
CA ASN A 397 -28.17 3.40 -27.29
C ASN A 397 -27.40 2.35 -26.49
N GLU A 398 -27.62 2.26 -25.18
CA GLU A 398 -26.90 1.30 -24.32
C GLU A 398 -27.12 -0.18 -24.67
N THR A 399 -28.20 -0.51 -25.37
CA THR A 399 -28.58 -1.88 -25.73
C THR A 399 -27.96 -2.27 -27.07
N THR A 400 -28.04 -1.40 -28.08
CA THR A 400 -27.62 -1.71 -29.46
C THR A 400 -26.31 -1.06 -29.88
N LEU A 401 -25.74 -0.16 -29.06
CA LEU A 401 -24.60 0.70 -29.41
C LEU A 401 -24.82 1.57 -30.65
N ASP A 402 -26.07 1.72 -31.11
CA ASP A 402 -26.37 2.61 -32.22
C ASP A 402 -26.21 4.08 -31.77
N VAL A 403 -25.69 4.89 -32.69
CA VAL A 403 -25.61 6.34 -32.51
C VAL A 403 -27.02 6.92 -32.65
N LEU A 404 -27.54 7.48 -31.56
CA LEU A 404 -28.85 8.14 -31.52
C LEU A 404 -28.76 9.54 -32.12
N ASN A 405 -27.77 10.30 -31.68
CA ASN A 405 -27.53 11.68 -32.08
C ASN A 405 -26.03 11.98 -32.04
N THR A 406 -25.59 12.91 -32.88
CA THR A 406 -24.19 13.35 -32.98
C THR A 406 -24.12 14.86 -33.01
N TRP A 407 -23.16 15.43 -32.29
CA TRP A 407 -22.86 16.85 -32.23
C TRP A 407 -21.39 17.08 -32.60
N GLN A 408 -21.18 17.99 -33.54
CA GLN A 408 -19.85 18.39 -33.98
C GLN A 408 -19.48 19.70 -33.30
N THR A 409 -18.39 19.69 -32.54
CA THR A 409 -17.90 20.88 -31.86
C THR A 409 -16.83 21.59 -32.68
N ARG A 410 -16.41 22.78 -32.24
CA ARG A 410 -15.26 23.53 -32.80
C ARG A 410 -13.98 23.42 -31.97
N GLN A 411 -13.97 22.62 -30.91
CA GLN A 411 -12.81 22.47 -30.03
C GLN A 411 -11.90 21.36 -30.56
N TYR A 412 -10.64 21.69 -30.88
CA TYR A 412 -9.66 20.73 -31.40
C TYR A 412 -9.25 19.72 -30.32
N LYS A 413 -9.53 18.42 -30.54
CA LYS A 413 -9.35 17.38 -29.51
C LYS A 413 -7.89 17.24 -29.03
N PRO A 414 -6.87 17.27 -29.91
CA PRO A 414 -5.47 17.21 -29.47
C PRO A 414 -4.95 18.44 -28.72
N SER A 415 -5.75 19.51 -28.56
CA SER A 415 -5.42 20.65 -27.69
C SER A 415 -6.02 20.56 -26.28
N VAL A 416 -6.83 19.53 -26.03
CA VAL A 416 -7.55 19.28 -24.77
C VAL A 416 -6.85 18.13 -24.06
N SER A 417 -6.67 18.21 -22.73
CA SER A 417 -6.06 17.12 -21.95
C SER A 417 -7.03 15.96 -21.69
N ASN A 418 -8.29 16.28 -21.43
CA ASN A 418 -9.35 15.29 -21.24
C ASN A 418 -10.74 15.95 -21.36
N ALA A 419 -11.80 15.15 -21.40
CA ALA A 419 -13.16 15.67 -21.41
C ALA A 419 -14.14 14.70 -20.74
N PHE A 420 -15.23 15.23 -20.20
CA PHE A 420 -16.27 14.44 -19.53
C PHE A 420 -17.65 15.05 -19.77
N MET A 421 -18.70 14.26 -19.53
CA MET A 421 -20.10 14.67 -19.69
C MET A 421 -20.76 14.85 -18.33
N VAL A 422 -21.55 15.91 -18.18
CA VAL A 422 -22.45 16.12 -17.03
C VAL A 422 -23.77 16.66 -17.57
N CYS A 423 -24.89 16.02 -17.26
CA CYS A 423 -26.23 16.51 -17.63
C CYS A 423 -26.39 16.91 -19.11
N GLY A 424 -25.77 16.15 -20.03
CA GLY A 424 -25.80 16.40 -21.47
C GLY A 424 -24.88 17.55 -21.93
N VAL A 425 -24.01 18.04 -21.06
CA VAL A 425 -23.02 19.08 -21.39
C VAL A 425 -21.63 18.47 -21.33
N LEU A 426 -20.88 18.61 -22.43
CA LEU A 426 -19.46 18.26 -22.48
C LEU A 426 -18.65 19.35 -21.78
N TYR A 427 -17.71 18.96 -20.93
CA TYR A 427 -16.68 19.82 -20.36
C TYR A 427 -15.31 19.31 -20.77
N ALA A 428 -14.42 20.21 -21.21
CA ALA A 428 -13.06 19.87 -21.64
C ALA A 428 -12.02 20.59 -20.77
N THR A 429 -10.93 19.89 -20.48
CA THR A 429 -9.84 20.37 -19.63
C THR A 429 -8.58 20.71 -20.41
N ARG A 430 -7.76 21.61 -19.87
CA ARG A 430 -6.41 21.90 -20.38
C ARG A 430 -5.42 22.13 -19.24
N PRO A 431 -4.14 21.79 -19.44
CA PRO A 431 -3.14 21.99 -18.41
C PRO A 431 -2.76 23.47 -18.36
N LEU A 432 -2.77 24.06 -17.16
CA LEU A 432 -2.23 25.41 -16.93
C LEU A 432 -0.75 25.35 -16.55
N ASN A 433 -0.40 24.38 -15.71
CA ASN A 433 0.96 24.06 -15.30
C ASN A 433 0.99 22.63 -14.72
N THR A 434 2.12 22.25 -14.14
CA THR A 434 2.32 20.91 -13.57
C THR A 434 1.45 20.61 -12.33
N LYS A 435 0.87 21.64 -11.71
CA LYS A 435 0.04 21.54 -10.49
C LYS A 435 -1.41 21.93 -10.70
N LYS A 436 -1.79 22.48 -11.85
CA LYS A 436 -3.13 23.00 -12.09
C LYS A 436 -3.63 22.65 -13.47
N GLU A 437 -4.90 22.27 -13.50
CA GLU A 437 -5.70 22.01 -14.68
C GLU A 437 -6.86 23.02 -14.71
N GLU A 438 -7.39 23.32 -15.88
CA GLU A 438 -8.55 24.19 -16.03
C GLU A 438 -9.61 23.51 -16.87
N ILE A 439 -10.85 23.43 -16.36
CA ILE A 439 -12.03 23.19 -17.19
C ILE A 439 -12.32 24.51 -17.90
N PHE A 440 -12.03 24.56 -19.20
CA PHE A 440 -11.96 25.81 -19.95
C PHE A 440 -13.03 25.95 -21.05
N TYR A 441 -13.65 24.83 -21.42
CA TYR A 441 -14.59 24.76 -22.54
C TYR A 441 -15.80 23.90 -22.17
N MET A 442 -16.97 24.32 -22.64
CA MET A 442 -18.20 23.55 -22.53
C MET A 442 -19.01 23.53 -23.82
N TYR A 443 -19.72 22.44 -24.08
CA TYR A 443 -20.67 22.28 -25.18
C TYR A 443 -21.97 21.68 -24.68
N ASP A 444 -23.07 22.42 -24.79
CA ASP A 444 -24.39 21.96 -24.39
C ASP A 444 -25.10 21.28 -25.57
N THR A 445 -25.36 19.97 -25.45
CA THR A 445 -25.99 19.17 -26.51
C THR A 445 -27.47 19.49 -26.72
N SER A 446 -28.14 20.05 -25.72
CA SER A 446 -29.56 20.42 -25.80
C SER A 446 -29.76 21.70 -26.61
N THR A 447 -28.86 22.68 -26.46
CA THR A 447 -28.93 23.98 -27.15
C THR A 447 -28.00 24.07 -28.37
N GLY A 448 -27.04 23.16 -28.49
CA GLY A 448 -25.99 23.20 -29.52
C GLY A 448 -25.02 24.39 -29.34
N ARG A 449 -24.95 24.97 -28.14
CA ARG A 449 -24.12 26.14 -27.85
C ARG A 449 -22.81 25.73 -27.21
N GLU A 450 -21.73 26.34 -27.67
CA GLU A 450 -20.39 26.21 -27.10
C GLU A 450 -20.03 27.49 -26.35
N ASN A 451 -19.38 27.35 -25.20
CA ASN A 451 -18.95 28.47 -24.38
C ASN A 451 -17.60 28.20 -23.73
N ARG A 452 -16.92 29.27 -23.33
CA ARG A 452 -15.73 29.18 -22.47
C ARG A 452 -16.15 29.28 -21.01
N VAL A 453 -15.55 28.41 -20.21
CA VAL A 453 -15.66 28.41 -18.74
C VAL A 453 -14.26 28.52 -18.16
N SER A 454 -14.13 28.73 -16.86
CA SER A 454 -12.82 28.80 -16.20
C SER A 454 -12.98 28.27 -14.77
N ILE A 455 -12.79 26.97 -14.61
CA ILE A 455 -12.83 26.30 -13.30
C ILE A 455 -11.48 25.65 -13.08
N ILE A 456 -10.79 26.06 -12.02
CA ILE A 456 -9.44 25.59 -11.71
C ILE A 456 -9.54 24.31 -10.89
N MET A 457 -8.77 23.29 -11.30
CA MET A 457 -8.62 22.03 -10.59
C MET A 457 -7.14 21.84 -10.22
N ASP A 458 -6.87 21.60 -8.94
CA ASP A 458 -5.50 21.30 -8.49
C ASP A 458 -5.13 19.87 -8.83
N LYS A 459 -3.95 19.66 -9.42
CA LYS A 459 -3.40 18.34 -9.75
C LYS A 459 -2.42 17.88 -8.68
N LYS A 460 -2.38 16.56 -8.47
CA LYS A 460 -1.32 15.93 -7.65
C LYS A 460 -0.07 15.60 -8.46
N LEU A 461 -0.25 15.19 -9.71
CA LEU A 461 0.81 14.83 -10.62
C LEU A 461 0.63 15.56 -11.95
N ASP A 462 1.67 15.53 -12.78
CA ASP A 462 1.77 16.40 -13.95
C ASP A 462 0.69 16.08 -14.99
N THR A 463 0.51 14.79 -15.29
CA THR A 463 -0.37 14.33 -16.36
C THR A 463 -1.65 13.68 -15.83
N ILE A 464 -2.77 14.06 -16.42
CA ILE A 464 -4.06 13.39 -16.25
C ILE A 464 -4.24 12.44 -17.43
N GLN A 465 -4.45 11.15 -17.13
CA GLN A 465 -4.53 10.07 -18.12
C GLN A 465 -5.98 9.74 -18.50
N SER A 466 -6.92 9.92 -17.57
CA SER A 466 -8.36 9.86 -17.83
C SER A 466 -9.13 10.68 -16.79
N ILE A 467 -10.32 11.15 -17.16
CA ILE A 467 -11.30 11.72 -16.25
C ILE A 467 -12.66 11.07 -16.54
N ASP A 468 -13.19 10.35 -15.55
CA ASP A 468 -14.49 9.71 -15.60
C ASP A 468 -15.43 10.41 -14.60
N TYR A 469 -16.58 10.91 -15.08
CA TYR A 469 -17.62 11.45 -14.21
C TYR A 469 -18.55 10.34 -13.72
N SER A 470 -18.93 10.43 -12.45
CA SER A 470 -19.88 9.52 -11.81
C SER A 470 -21.15 10.27 -11.45
N PRO A 471 -22.30 9.97 -12.11
CA PRO A 471 -23.56 10.64 -11.82
C PRO A 471 -24.12 10.29 -10.45
N ILE A 472 -23.70 9.19 -9.83
CA ILE A 472 -24.29 8.68 -8.59
C ILE A 472 -23.82 9.45 -7.35
N ASP A 473 -22.59 9.96 -7.36
CA ASP A 473 -22.01 10.76 -6.27
C ASP A 473 -21.46 12.11 -6.74
N GLN A 474 -21.63 12.42 -8.02
CA GLN A 474 -21.23 13.66 -8.67
C GLN A 474 -19.76 13.99 -8.48
N LYS A 475 -18.91 12.97 -8.63
CA LYS A 475 -17.45 13.08 -8.50
C LYS A 475 -16.75 12.86 -9.84
N LEU A 476 -15.57 13.44 -9.95
CA LEU A 476 -14.63 13.13 -11.02
C LEU A 476 -13.62 12.10 -10.52
N TYR A 477 -13.50 10.99 -11.24
CA TYR A 477 -12.53 9.93 -11.03
C TYR A 477 -11.41 10.11 -12.04
N VAL A 478 -10.21 10.39 -11.54
CA VAL A 478 -9.07 10.80 -12.35
C VAL A 478 -7.95 9.79 -12.18
N TYR A 479 -7.49 9.23 -13.29
CA TYR A 479 -6.27 8.44 -13.31
C TYR A 479 -5.11 9.37 -13.59
N SER A 480 -4.17 9.52 -12.64
CA SER A 480 -3.05 10.47 -12.76
C SER A 480 -1.75 9.75 -12.43
N ASP A 481 -0.95 9.48 -13.46
CA ASP A 481 0.37 8.86 -13.38
C ASP A 481 0.47 7.73 -12.33
N SER A 482 -0.31 6.66 -12.51
CA SER A 482 -0.43 5.47 -11.65
C SER A 482 -1.30 5.63 -10.39
N TYR A 483 -1.70 6.85 -10.01
CA TYR A 483 -2.56 7.12 -8.86
C TYR A 483 -4.03 7.26 -9.25
N LEU A 484 -4.89 6.76 -8.36
CA LEU A 484 -6.33 6.90 -8.40
C LEU A 484 -6.71 8.13 -7.56
N VAL A 485 -7.17 9.20 -8.20
CA VAL A 485 -7.50 10.47 -7.58
C VAL A 485 -8.96 10.80 -7.83
N ARG A 486 -9.70 11.26 -6.81
CA ARG A 486 -11.08 11.72 -6.98
C ARG A 486 -11.25 13.17 -6.54
N TYR A 487 -12.22 13.83 -7.15
CA TYR A 487 -12.60 15.21 -6.85
C TYR A 487 -14.10 15.30 -6.64
N ASP A 488 -14.51 16.10 -5.67
CA ASP A 488 -15.92 16.47 -5.51
C ASP A 488 -16.23 17.66 -6.42
N VAL A 489 -17.33 17.57 -7.16
CA VAL A 489 -17.82 18.67 -7.99
C VAL A 489 -18.92 19.41 -7.26
N THR A 490 -18.81 20.72 -7.20
CA THR A 490 -19.88 21.59 -6.70
C THR A 490 -20.55 22.27 -7.88
N PHE A 491 -21.87 22.26 -7.90
CA PHE A 491 -22.65 22.80 -9.01
C PHE A 491 -23.32 24.12 -8.65
N GLN A 492 -23.62 24.90 -9.67
CA GLN A 492 -24.37 26.15 -9.51
C GLN A 492 -25.82 25.86 -9.14
N PRO A 493 -26.37 26.51 -8.10
CA PRO A 493 -27.73 26.29 -7.61
C PRO A 493 -28.83 26.73 -8.59
#